data_AF-A0A2W7R8V7-F1
#
_entry.id   AF-A0A2W7R8V7-F1
#
_cell.length_a   1.000
_cell.length_b   1.000
_cell.length_c   1.000
_cell.angle_alpha   90.00
_cell.angle_beta   90.00
_cell.angle_gamma   90.00
#
_symmetry.space_group_name_H-M   'P 1'
#
loop_
_entity.id
_entity.type
_entity.pdbx_description
1 polymer ?
#
loop_
_entity_poly.entity_id
_entity_poly.type
_entity_poly.pdbx_seq_one_letter_code
_entity_poly.pdbx_strand_id
1 'polypeptide(L)'
;MLQYNPISKKLFTENGELIKTLNCPYRIGWSSLPSTEDSKHRTCSQCEHSILDTAKVTEKELVQTIKTKPNTCLKVDINQDNLTISLA
;
A
#
# COMPACT_ATOMS: atom_id res chain seq x y z
N MET A 1 -11.77 -5.02 6.71
CA MET A 1 -10.61 -4.30 7.26
C MET A 1 -9.34 -4.96 6.75
N LEU A 2 -8.34 -4.18 6.32
CA LEU A 2 -7.09 -4.74 5.77
C LEU A 2 -6.30 -5.50 6.85
N GLN A 3 -5.60 -6.56 6.45
CA GLN A 3 -4.73 -7.30 7.35
C GLN A 3 -3.28 -7.22 6.86
N TYR A 4 -2.37 -6.74 7.70
CA TYR A 4 -0.95 -6.63 7.36
C TYR A 4 -0.07 -7.47 8.28
N ASN A 5 0.78 -8.29 7.67
CA ASN A 5 1.81 -9.04 8.37
C ASN A 5 3.16 -8.30 8.22
N PRO A 6 3.69 -7.66 9.29
CA PRO A 6 4.94 -6.89 9.22
C PRO A 6 6.19 -7.76 9.07
N ILE A 7 6.11 -9.05 9.43
CA ILE A 7 7.22 -10.00 9.30
C ILE A 7 7.36 -10.44 7.84
N SER A 8 6.27 -10.95 7.25
CA SER A 8 6.25 -11.41 5.86
C SER A 8 6.06 -10.28 4.84
N LYS A 9 5.71 -9.09 5.32
CA LYS A 9 5.37 -7.88 4.54
C LYS A 9 4.20 -8.10 3.58
N LYS A 10 3.30 -9.02 3.90
CA LYS A 10 2.12 -9.31 3.08
C LYS A 10 0.91 -8.51 3.55
N LEU A 11 0.16 -7.98 2.59
CA LEU A 11 -1.10 -7.28 2.80
C LEU A 11 -2.25 -8.13 2.22
N PHE A 12 -3.27 -8.34 3.03
CA PHE A 12 -4.43 -9.16 2.70
C PHE A 12 -5.74 -8.36 2.84
N THR A 13 -6.77 -8.84 2.16
CA THR A 13 -8.16 -8.42 2.40
C THR A 13 -8.64 -8.94 3.75
N GLU A 14 -9.79 -8.44 4.20
CA GLU A 14 -10.48 -8.96 5.39
C GLU A 14 -10.74 -10.48 5.32
N ASN A 15 -10.99 -10.99 4.11
CA ASN A 15 -11.29 -12.39 3.85
C ASN A 15 -10.03 -13.25 3.65
N GLY A 16 -8.83 -12.70 3.86
CA GLY A 16 -7.56 -13.43 3.75
C GLY A 16 -7.01 -13.58 2.34
N GLU A 17 -7.58 -12.90 1.34
CA GLU A 17 -7.01 -12.89 -0.02
C GLU A 17 -5.76 -12.01 -0.06
N LEU A 18 -4.67 -12.52 -0.65
CA LEU A 18 -3.45 -11.74 -0.81
C LEU A 18 -3.66 -10.59 -1.79
N ILE A 19 -3.51 -9.35 -1.32
CA ILE A 19 -3.52 -8.15 -2.15
C ILE A 19 -2.13 -7.95 -2.76
N LYS A 20 -1.10 -7.89 -1.91
CA LYS A 20 0.27 -7.61 -2.36
C LYS A 20 1.33 -7.99 -1.31
N THR A 21 2.52 -8.38 -1.77
CA THR A 21 3.72 -8.44 -0.93
C THR A 21 4.50 -7.13 -1.08
N LEU A 22 4.79 -6.46 0.04
CA LEU A 22 5.45 -5.16 0.06
C LEU A 22 6.97 -5.34 0.07
N ASN A 23 7.61 -4.95 -1.03
CA ASN A 23 9.06 -4.92 -1.14
C ASN A 23 9.49 -3.73 -2.00
N CYS A 24 10.06 -2.70 -1.38
CA CYS A 24 10.68 -1.59 -2.10
C CYS A 24 12.21 -1.74 -2.02
N PRO A 25 12.92 -2.04 -3.13
CA PRO A 25 14.38 -2.23 -3.10
C PRO A 25 15.12 -0.94 -2.73
N TYR A 26 14.53 0.22 -3.03
CA TYR A 26 15.10 1.55 -2.78
C TYR A 26 14.82 2.09 -1.37
N ARG A 27 13.96 1.41 -0.58
CA ARG A 27 13.62 1.79 0.81
C ARG A 27 13.23 3.26 1.00
N ILE A 28 12.47 3.81 0.06
CA ILE A 28 12.09 5.23 0.07
C ILE A 28 10.99 5.47 1.11
N GLY A 29 11.16 6.53 1.90
CA GLY A 29 10.18 6.97 2.88
C GLY A 29 9.13 7.90 2.26
N TRP A 30 7.87 7.82 2.70
CA TRP A 30 6.78 8.64 2.17
C TRP A 30 7.09 10.14 2.18
N SER A 31 7.68 10.65 3.27
CA SER A 31 8.06 12.06 3.45
C SER A 31 9.10 12.58 2.46
N SER A 32 9.90 11.70 1.86
CA SER A 32 10.90 12.08 0.84
C SER A 32 10.33 12.23 -0.57
N LEU A 33 9.06 11.84 -0.77
CA LEU A 33 8.39 11.93 -2.06
C LEU A 33 7.71 13.30 -2.21
N PRO A 34 7.72 13.89 -3.41
CA PRO A 34 6.96 15.11 -3.67
C PRO A 34 5.46 14.88 -3.44
N SER A 35 4.81 15.84 -2.79
CA SER A 35 3.35 15.86 -2.70
C SER A 35 2.75 16.08 -4.08
N THR A 36 1.59 15.47 -4.34
CA THR A 36 0.78 15.73 -5.53
C THR A 36 -0.55 16.35 -5.11
N GLU A 37 -1.31 16.90 -6.05
CA GLU A 37 -2.66 17.42 -5.78
C GLU A 37 -3.59 16.33 -5.21
N ASP A 38 -3.44 15.09 -5.73
CA ASP A 38 -4.10 13.93 -5.16
C ASP A 38 -3.32 13.42 -3.94
N SER A 39 -3.82 13.78 -2.75
CA SER A 39 -3.17 13.40 -1.50
C SER A 39 -3.09 11.88 -1.25
N LYS A 40 -3.80 11.05 -2.03
CA LYS A 40 -3.73 9.58 -1.98
C LYS A 40 -2.56 9.02 -2.79
N HIS A 41 -2.07 9.78 -3.77
CA HIS A 41 -1.04 9.33 -4.69
C HIS A 41 0.24 10.15 -4.56
N ARG A 42 1.37 9.44 -4.66
CA ARG A 42 2.68 10.04 -4.94
C ARG A 42 3.38 9.26 -6.04
N THR A 43 4.39 9.86 -6.65
CA THR A 43 5.22 9.19 -7.66
C THR A 43 6.59 8.93 -7.11
N CYS A 44 7.05 7.68 -7.24
CA CYS A 44 8.41 7.30 -6.90
C CYS A 44 9.38 7.73 -8.02
N SER A 45 10.40 8.52 -7.71
CA SER A 45 11.42 8.91 -8.70
C SER A 45 12.42 7.80 -9.04
N GLN A 46 12.50 6.72 -8.25
CA GLN A 46 13.48 5.63 -8.45
C GLN A 46 12.93 4.46 -9.28
N CYS A 47 11.63 4.18 -9.17
CA CYS A 47 11.00 3.09 -9.92
C CYS A 47 9.88 3.58 -10.84
N GLU A 48 9.62 4.89 -10.87
CA GLU A 48 8.62 5.55 -11.71
C GLU A 48 7.18 5.03 -11.53
N HIS A 49 6.93 4.25 -10.47
CA HIS A 49 5.60 3.75 -10.15
C HIS A 49 4.84 4.76 -9.28
N SER A 50 3.51 4.78 -9.46
CA SER A 50 2.62 5.42 -8.51
C SER A 50 2.63 4.67 -7.18
N ILE A 51 2.65 5.40 -6.08
CA ILE A 51 2.52 4.91 -4.71
C ILE A 51 1.17 5.38 -4.18
N LEU A 52 0.33 4.43 -3.78
CA LEU A 52 -1.00 4.68 -3.21
C LEU A 52 -0.95 4.60 -1.68
N ASP A 53 -1.50 5.60 -0.99
CA ASP A 53 -1.70 5.61 0.46
C ASP A 53 -2.94 4.78 0.83
N THR A 54 -2.73 3.59 1.38
CA THR A 54 -3.83 2.67 1.70
C THR A 54 -4.73 3.18 2.82
N ALA A 55 -4.26 4.14 3.63
CA ALA A 55 -5.08 4.78 4.67
C ALA A 55 -6.20 5.66 4.10
N LYS A 56 -6.12 6.03 2.80
CA LYS A 56 -7.05 6.98 2.16
C LYS A 56 -7.97 6.34 1.12
N VAL A 57 -8.00 5.02 1.05
CA VAL A 57 -8.84 4.26 0.11
C VAL A 57 -9.55 3.13 0.83
N THR A 58 -10.65 2.69 0.24
CA THR A 58 -11.35 1.49 0.70
C THR A 58 -10.62 0.23 0.24
N GLU A 59 -10.84 -0.90 0.92
CA GLU A 59 -10.31 -2.20 0.50
C GLU A 59 -10.72 -2.54 -0.95
N LYS A 60 -11.99 -2.28 -1.31
CA LYS A 60 -12.50 -2.52 -2.66
C LYS A 60 -11.75 -1.69 -3.72
N GLU A 61 -11.53 -0.41 -3.45
CA GLU A 61 -10.78 0.49 -4.32
C GLU A 61 -9.31 0.06 -4.46
N LEU A 62 -8.69 -0.36 -3.37
CA LEU A 62 -7.32 -0.89 -3.35
C LEU A 62 -7.20 -2.15 -4.20
N VAL A 63 -8.09 -3.14 -3.99
CA VAL A 63 -8.10 -4.39 -4.75
C VAL A 63 -8.29 -4.12 -6.24
N GLN A 64 -9.24 -3.24 -6.61
CA GLN A 64 -9.45 -2.87 -8.00
C GLN A 64 -8.21 -2.20 -8.60
N THR A 65 -7.58 -1.27 -7.87
CA THR A 65 -6.37 -0.57 -8.32
C THR A 65 -5.23 -1.53 -8.57
N ILE A 66 -4.98 -2.49 -7.67
CA ILE A 66 -3.91 -3.48 -7.83
C ILE A 66 -4.22 -4.44 -8.97
N LYS A 67 -5.47 -4.84 -9.18
CA LYS A 67 -5.86 -5.68 -10.33
C LYS A 67 -5.63 -4.97 -11.67
N THR A 68 -5.94 -3.67 -11.76
CA THR A 68 -5.75 -2.88 -12.99
C THR A 68 -4.31 -2.43 -13.20
N LYS A 69 -3.59 -2.08 -12.13
CA LYS A 69 -2.22 -1.55 -12.15
C LYS A 69 -1.35 -2.30 -11.14
N PRO A 70 -0.93 -3.54 -11.44
CA PRO A 70 -0.24 -4.41 -10.49
C PRO A 70 1.13 -3.87 -10.03
N ASN A 71 1.73 -2.95 -10.79
CA ASN A 71 3.00 -2.30 -10.43
C ASN A 71 2.85 -1.18 -9.39
N THR A 72 1.63 -0.74 -9.07
CA THR A 72 1.36 0.30 -8.07
C THR A 72 1.97 -0.08 -6.72
N CYS A 73 2.86 0.77 -6.20
CA CYS A 73 3.44 0.60 -4.88
C CYS A 73 2.41 1.03 -3.82
N LEU A 74 2.53 0.49 -2.60
CA LEU A 74 1.60 0.79 -1.51
C LEU A 74 2.36 1.39 -0.34
N LYS A 75 1.86 2.51 0.17
CA LYS A 75 2.24 3.06 1.47
C LYS A 75 1.25 2.53 2.49
N VAL A 76 1.77 1.75 3.44
CA VAL A 76 1.01 1.17 4.55
C VAL A 76 1.56 1.74 5.83
N ASP A 77 0.67 2.33 6.64
CA ASP A 77 0.99 2.79 7.98
C ASP A 77 0.40 1.79 8.97
N ILE A 78 1.20 1.30 9.92
CA ILE A 78 0.73 0.32 10.91
C ILE A 78 -0.28 0.92 11.90
N ASN A 79 -0.37 2.24 11.98
CA ASN A 79 -1.27 2.97 12.87
C ASN A 79 -2.51 3.54 12.13
N GLN A 80 -2.78 3.12 10.89
CA GLN A 80 -3.97 3.58 10.17
C GLN A 80 -5.25 2.87 10.64
N ASP A 81 -6.36 3.60 10.68
CA ASP A 81 -7.65 3.10 11.20
C ASP A 81 -8.21 1.89 10.44
N ASN A 82 -7.93 1.79 9.14
CA ASN A 82 -8.49 0.77 8.26
C ASN A 82 -7.62 -0.50 8.13
N LEU A 83 -6.79 -0.79 9.14
CA LEU A 83 -5.82 -1.89 9.11
C LEU A 83 -5.70 -2.60 10.47
N THR A 84 -5.54 -3.92 10.42
CA THR A 84 -5.15 -4.76 11.57
C THR A 84 -3.80 -5.39 11.31
N ILE A 85 -2.99 -5.52 12.36
CA ILE A 85 -1.79 -6.35 12.32
C ILE A 85 -2.18 -7.82 12.53
N SER A 86 -1.79 -8.68 11.60
CA SER A 86 -2.01 -10.13 11.67
C SER A 86 -0.70 -10.87 11.46
N LEU A 87 -0.49 -11.96 12.21
CA LEU A 87 0.68 -12.83 12.06
C LEU A 87 0.39 -14.07 11.21
N ALA A 88 -0.80 -14.15 10.62
CA ALA A 88 -1.18 -15.21 9.68
C ALA A 88 -0.21 -15.30 8.48
#